data_AF-A0A2U3QPB5-F1
#
_entry.id   AF-A0A2U3QPB5-F1
#
_cell.length_a   1.000
_cell.length_b   1.000
_cell.length_c   1.000
_cell.angle_alpha   90.00
_cell.angle_beta   90.00
_cell.angle_gamma   90.00
#
_symmetry.space_group_name_H-M   'P 1'
#
loop_
_entity.id
_entity.type
_entity.pdbx_description
1 polymer ?
#
loop_
_entity_poly.entity_id
_entity_poly.type
_entity_poly.pdbx_seq_one_letter_code
_entity_poly.pdbx_strand_id
1 'polypeptide(L)' 'MLSTSGVRVLRGRAGTGKSYVLAKAYELATNRGQKVIGLAPTHKAVSELKSKGYTDVYTVKGFLCKIG' A
#
# COMPACT_ATOMS: atom_id res chain seq x y z
N MET A 1 24.29 6.10 -6.81
CA MET A 1 23.89 5.50 -5.51
C MET A 1 22.58 6.13 -5.07
N LEU A 2 21.47 5.40 -5.12
CA LEU A 2 20.21 5.87 -4.53
C LEU A 2 20.28 5.59 -3.03
N SER A 3 19.99 6.58 -2.19
CA SER A 3 19.99 6.40 -0.73
C SER A 3 19.03 5.27 -0.34
N THR A 4 19.58 4.25 0.31
CA THR A 4 18.91 2.98 0.65
C THR A 4 18.05 3.13 1.91
N SER A 5 17.25 4.20 2.01
CA SER A 5 16.16 4.19 2.97
C SER A 5 15.04 3.29 2.41
N GLY A 6 14.70 2.21 3.11
CA GLY A 6 13.55 1.35 2.79
C GLY A 6 12.18 2.05 2.94
N VAL A 7 12.16 3.38 3.00
CA VAL A 7 10.99 4.23 3.21
C VAL A 7 10.95 5.32 2.16
N ARG A 8 9.77 5.48 1.54
CA ARG A 8 9.44 6.57 0.61
C ARG A 8 8.09 7.15 1.00
N VAL A 9 7.97 8.47 1.03
CA VAL A 9 6.72 9.16 1.39
C VAL A 9 6.10 9.79 0.15
N LEU A 10 4.92 9.33 -0.24
CA LEU A 10 4.13 9.94 -1.30
C LEU A 10 3.19 11.00 -0.71
N ARG A 11 3.46 12.29 -0.98
CA ARG A 11 2.63 13.42 -0.54
C ARG A 11 1.91 14.07 -1.72
N GLY A 12 0.75 14.66 -1.46
CA GLY A 12 -0.07 15.37 -2.45
C GLY A 12 -1.35 15.91 -1.82
N ARG A 13 -1.98 16.90 -2.45
CA ARG A 13 -3.29 17.42 -2.00
C ARG A 13 -4.40 16.38 -2.18
N ALA A 14 -5.59 16.66 -1.68
CA ALA A 14 -6.76 15.83 -1.99
C ALA A 14 -7.00 15.83 -3.51
N GLY A 15 -7.41 14.70 -4.07
CA GLY A 15 -7.69 14.58 -5.51
C GLY A 15 -6.47 14.44 -6.44
N THR A 16 -5.23 14.50 -5.96
CA THR A 16 -4.04 14.46 -6.84
C THR A 16 -3.62 13.04 -7.28
N GLY A 17 -4.51 12.05 -7.22
CA GLY A 17 -4.23 10.70 -7.75
C GLY A 17 -3.29 9.82 -6.92
N LYS A 18 -3.08 10.08 -5.62
CA LYS A 18 -2.20 9.24 -4.76
C LYS A 18 -2.58 7.75 -4.78
N SER A 19 -3.88 7.45 -4.70
CA SER A 19 -4.36 6.06 -4.76
C SER A 19 -4.06 5.40 -6.11
N TYR A 20 -4.10 6.17 -7.20
CA TYR A 20 -3.74 5.67 -8.55
C TYR A 20 -2.25 5.33 -8.64
N VAL A 21 -1.38 6.22 -8.16
CA VAL A 21 0.07 5.99 -8.14
C VAL A 21 0.43 4.77 -7.30
N LEU A 22 -0.18 4.63 -6.11
CA LEU A 22 0.02 3.44 -5.26
C LEU A 22 -0.46 2.16 -5.93
N ALA A 23 -1.59 2.18 -6.65
CA ALA A 23 -2.07 1.01 -7.40
C ALA A 23 -1.09 0.58 -8.51
N LYS A 24 -0.51 1.54 -9.23
CA LYS A 24 0.54 1.25 -10.22
C LYS A 24 1.84 0.75 -9.60
N ALA A 25 2.24 1.28 -8.44
CA ALA A 25 3.39 0.78 -7.71
C ALA A 25 3.18 -0.68 -7.26
N TYR A 26 1.98 -1.00 -6.76
CA TYR A 26 1.58 -2.36 -6.42
C TYR A 26 1.70 -3.30 -7.63
N GLU A 27 1.06 -2.95 -8.74
CA GLU A 27 1.09 -3.73 -9.99
C GLU A 27 2.53 -4.03 -10.44
N LEU A 28 3.40 -3.01 -10.48
CA LEU A 28 4.79 -3.17 -10.88
C LEU A 28 5.59 -4.07 -9.93
N ALA A 29 5.39 -3.92 -8.62
CA ALA A 29 6.08 -4.71 -7.62
C ALA A 29 5.63 -6.18 -7.67
N THR A 30 4.33 -6.44 -7.75
CA THR A 30 3.79 -7.80 -7.84
C THR A 30 4.17 -8.49 -9.14
N ASN A 31 4.20 -7.76 -10.27
CA ASN A 31 4.66 -8.30 -11.55
C ASN A 31 6.14 -8.70 -11.54
N ARG A 32 6.92 -8.17 -10.60
CA ARG A 32 8.32 -8.56 -10.34
C ARG A 32 8.45 -9.68 -9.31
N GLY A 33 7.34 -10.32 -8.93
CA GLY A 33 7.30 -11.38 -7.93
C GLY A 33 7.51 -10.88 -6.49
N GLN A 34 7.45 -9.57 -6.25
CA GLN A 34 7.59 -9.04 -4.89
C GLN A 34 6.28 -9.23 -4.12
N LYS A 35 6.39 -9.76 -2.89
CA LYS A 35 5.26 -9.79 -1.97
C LYS A 35 4.95 -8.36 -1.50
N VAL A 36 3.74 -7.90 -1.77
CA VAL A 36 3.27 -6.57 -1.33
C VAL A 36 2.13 -6.75 -0.33
N ILE A 37 2.24 -6.11 0.82
CA ILE A 37 1.19 -6.07 1.85
C ILE A 37 0.63 -4.65 1.89
N GLY A 38 -0.67 -4.51 1.65
CA GLY A 38 -1.38 -3.25 1.76
C GLY A 38 -1.80 -2.97 3.20
N LEU A 39 -1.37 -1.84 3.77
CA LEU A 39 -1.79 -1.42 5.12
C LEU A 39 -2.56 -0.11 5.05
N ALA A 40 -3.67 -0.03 5.76
CA ALA A 40 -4.47 1.17 5.85
C ALA A 40 -4.99 1.44 7.28
N PRO A 41 -5.26 2.70 7.66
CA PRO A 41 -5.67 3.01 9.03
C PRO A 41 -7.13 2.62 9.34
N THR A 42 -7.99 2.47 8.32
CA THR A 42 -9.43 2.20 8.50
C THR A 42 -9.92 1.09 7.58
N HIS A 43 -11.04 0.44 7.94
CA HIS A 43 -11.68 -0.56 7.10
C HIS A 43 -12.11 -0.02 5.73
N LYS A 44 -12.60 1.22 5.67
CA LYS A 44 -12.96 1.86 4.39
C LYS A 44 -11.77 1.98 3.46
N ALA A 45 -10.59 2.36 3.98
CA ALA A 45 -9.38 2.45 3.19
C ALA A 45 -8.83 1.06 2.79
N VAL A 46 -9.02 0.03 3.63
CA VAL A 46 -8.76 -1.37 3.24
C VAL A 46 -9.64 -1.79 2.06
N SER A 47 -10.93 -1.50 2.10
CA SER A 47 -11.84 -1.80 0.98
C SER A 47 -11.44 -1.06 -0.30
N GLU A 48 -10.95 0.18 -0.18
CA GLU A 48 -10.41 0.92 -1.33
C GLU A 48 -9.15 0.26 -1.90
N LEU A 49 -8.21 -0.20 -1.08
CA LEU A 49 -7.05 -0.95 -1.59
C LEU A 49 -7.48 -2.24 -2.30
N LYS A 50 -8.43 -2.98 -1.74
CA LYS A 50 -8.99 -4.18 -2.38
C LYS A 50 -9.64 -3.87 -3.73
N SER A 51 -10.38 -2.77 -3.85
CA SER A 51 -10.99 -2.34 -5.12
C SER A 51 -9.96 -1.99 -6.20
N LYS A 52 -8.70 -1.72 -5.79
CA LYS A 52 -7.55 -1.50 -6.69
C LYS A 52 -6.73 -2.76 -6.97
N GLY A 53 -7.18 -3.94 -6.53
CA GLY A 53 -6.56 -5.23 -6.87
C GLY A 53 -5.54 -5.76 -5.86
N TYR A 54 -5.42 -5.12 -4.69
CA TYR A 54 -4.56 -5.63 -3.63
C TYR A 54 -5.14 -6.91 -3.00
N THR A 55 -4.31 -7.94 -2.87
CA THR A 55 -4.75 -9.27 -2.38
C THR A 55 -4.41 -9.53 -0.91
N ASP A 56 -3.29 -9.04 -0.40
CA ASP A 56 -2.86 -9.17 1.01
C ASP A 56 -2.99 -7.81 1.72
N VAL A 57 -4.15 -7.53 2.35
CA VAL A 57 -4.50 -6.19 2.88
C VAL A 57 -5.10 -6.25 4.27
N TYR A 58 -4.64 -5.36 5.16
CA TYR A 58 -5.10 -5.28 6.55
C TYR A 58 -5.25 -3.84 7.03
N THR A 59 -5.99 -3.67 8.12
CA THR A 59 -5.82 -2.47 8.93
C THR A 59 -4.45 -2.52 9.62
N VAL A 60 -3.85 -1.35 9.90
CA VAL A 60 -2.56 -1.29 10.64
C VAL A 60 -2.65 -2.05 11.97
N LYS A 61 -3.71 -1.82 12.75
CA LYS A 61 -3.95 -2.56 14.00
C LYS A 61 -4.05 -4.07 13.76
N GLY A 62 -4.86 -4.49 12.79
CA GLY A 62 -5.10 -5.91 12.51
C GLY A 62 -3.83 -6.64 12.09
N PHE A 63 -2.94 -5.96 11.34
CA PHE A 63 -1.64 -6.52 10.98
C PHE A 63 -0.72 -6.65 12.20
N LEU A 64 -0.60 -5.59 13.01
CA LEU A 64 0.28 -5.59 14.18
C LEU A 64 -0.13 -6.62 15.23
N CYS A 65 -1.43 -6.83 15.47
CA CYS A 65 -1.93 -7.86 16.39
C CYS A 65 -1.77 -9.30 15.88
N LYS A 66 -1.47 -9.50 14.59
CA LYS A 66 -1.26 -10.84 14.01
C LYS A 66 0.21 -11.26 14.09
N ILE A 67 1.13 -10.29 14.10
CA ILE A 67 2.58 -10.53 14.10
C ILE A 67 3.20 -10.48 15.49
N GLY A 68 2.53 -9.85 16.46
CA GLY A 68 2.91 -9.85 17.88
C GLY A 68 2.17 -10.96 18.62
#